data_AF-A0A7L4MMX7-F1
#
_entry.id   AF-A0A7L4MMX7-F1
#
_cell.length_a   1.000
_cell.length_b   1.000
_cell.length_c   1.000
_cell.angle_alpha   90.00
_cell.angle_beta   90.00
_cell.angle_gamma   90.00
#
_symmetry.space_group_name_H-M   'P 1'
#
loop_
_entity.id
_entity.type
_entity.pdbx_description
1 polymer ?
#
loop_
_entity_poly.entity_id
_entity_poly.type
_entity_poly.pdbx_seq_one_letter_code
_entity_poly.pdbx_strand_id
1 'polypeptide(L)'
;CPGSSLPSPDREKICAVGGENGCSCQVEVWHRGSWGMVCEDSWNMWGAEVACRQLGCGPAVSALAEAAFGEGSGPIWLERVEFPGTEPSLQNCWSRPGHSYACRHKEDAAVYCSGLGCAGPPPLPGLVLPSLCSCHARPTRGSLTGSGRISLPIIICIVLGALLCLLLALLARQVRSTRAAQC
;
A
#
# COMPACT_ATOMS: atom_id res chain seq x y z
N CYS A 1 -0.65 23.26 -17.57
CA CYS A 1 -0.61 22.38 -18.76
C CYS A 1 -1.77 22.74 -19.69
N PRO A 2 -1.57 22.79 -21.02
CA PRO A 2 -2.65 23.09 -21.96
C PRO A 2 -3.59 21.88 -21.98
N GLY A 3 -4.83 22.11 -21.54
CA GLY A 3 -5.86 21.09 -21.49
C GLY A 3 -6.46 20.83 -22.85
N SER A 4 -6.75 19.55 -23.13
CA SER A 4 -7.82 19.14 -24.07
C SER A 4 -7.84 17.63 -24.21
N SER A 5 -8.87 17.00 -23.64
CA SER A 5 -9.78 16.02 -24.28
C SER A 5 -10.48 15.23 -23.17
N LEU A 6 -11.81 15.15 -23.27
CA LEU A 6 -12.68 14.44 -22.32
C LEU A 6 -12.19 12.99 -22.14
N PRO A 7 -11.85 12.54 -20.92
CA PRO A 7 -11.42 11.17 -20.70
C PRO A 7 -12.62 10.22 -20.79
N SER A 8 -12.44 9.04 -21.38
CA SER A 8 -13.39 7.96 -21.14
C SER A 8 -13.29 7.56 -19.66
N PRO A 9 -14.40 7.22 -18.98
CA PRO A 9 -14.39 6.92 -17.54
C PRO A 9 -13.43 5.79 -17.13
N ASP A 10 -13.06 4.91 -18.07
CA ASP A 10 -12.12 3.82 -17.84
C ASP A 10 -10.64 4.24 -17.92
N ARG A 11 -10.34 5.39 -18.55
CA ARG A 11 -8.97 5.93 -18.74
C ARG A 11 -8.55 6.92 -17.64
N GLU A 12 -9.48 7.29 -16.77
CA GLU A 12 -9.23 8.11 -15.57
C GLU A 12 -8.81 7.27 -14.35
N LYS A 13 -9.10 5.96 -14.36
CA LYS A 13 -8.69 5.06 -13.27
C LYS A 13 -7.18 4.90 -13.26
N ILE A 14 -6.61 4.67 -12.08
CA ILE A 14 -5.15 4.59 -11.89
C ILE A 14 -4.69 3.37 -11.09
N CYS A 15 -5.53 2.33 -10.97
CA CYS A 15 -5.23 1.17 -10.14
C CYS A 15 -5.12 -0.12 -10.94
N ALA A 16 -4.02 -0.85 -10.73
CA ALA A 16 -3.79 -2.20 -11.27
C ALA A 16 -4.38 -3.29 -10.37
N VAL A 17 -4.09 -3.19 -9.07
CA VAL A 17 -4.43 -4.19 -8.05
C VAL A 17 -4.92 -3.47 -6.80
N GLY A 18 -6.17 -3.70 -6.41
CA GLY A 18 -6.74 -3.15 -5.18
C GLY A 18 -6.29 -3.91 -3.93
N GLY A 19 -5.84 -3.18 -2.92
CA GLY A 19 -5.61 -3.68 -1.56
C GLY A 19 -6.91 -3.97 -0.83
N GLU A 20 -6.80 -4.54 0.37
CA GLU A 20 -7.93 -5.10 1.15
C GLU A 20 -9.05 -4.09 1.46
N ASN A 21 -8.73 -2.79 1.49
CA ASN A 21 -9.68 -1.70 1.73
C ASN A 21 -10.31 -1.11 0.44
N GLY A 22 -9.96 -1.61 -0.75
CA GLY A 22 -10.43 -1.10 -2.05
C GLY A 22 -9.97 0.33 -2.39
N CYS A 23 -9.19 0.95 -1.51
CA CYS A 23 -8.69 2.33 -1.60
C CYS A 23 -7.16 2.40 -1.47
N SER A 24 -6.49 1.28 -1.68
CA SER A 24 -5.04 1.20 -1.80
C SER A 24 -4.75 0.42 -3.06
N CYS A 25 -3.74 0.80 -3.82
CA CYS A 25 -3.42 0.04 -5.03
C CYS A 25 -2.01 0.28 -5.53
N GLN A 26 -1.55 -0.63 -6.38
CA GLN A 26 -0.46 -0.36 -7.30
C GLN A 26 -0.92 0.64 -8.35
N VAL A 27 -0.12 1.70 -8.53
CA VAL A 27 -0.49 2.84 -9.37
C VAL A 27 -0.08 2.57 -10.81
N GLU A 28 -1.06 2.60 -11.70
CA GLU A 28 -0.89 2.55 -13.15
C GLU A 28 -1.46 3.81 -13.78
N VAL A 29 -0.88 4.27 -14.88
CA VAL A 29 -1.39 5.41 -15.65
C VAL A 29 -1.57 5.06 -17.12
N TRP A 30 -2.67 5.53 -17.71
CA TRP A 30 -2.90 5.39 -19.14
C TRP A 30 -2.16 6.48 -19.91
N HIS A 31 -1.20 6.08 -20.76
CA HIS A 31 -0.47 7.00 -21.62
C HIS A 31 -0.22 6.37 -22.99
N ARG A 32 -0.35 7.19 -24.06
CA ARG A 32 -0.07 6.77 -25.46
C ARG A 32 -0.74 5.46 -25.92
N GLY A 33 -1.91 5.14 -25.37
CA GLY A 33 -2.69 3.98 -25.79
C GLY A 33 -2.39 2.69 -25.01
N SER A 34 -1.68 2.78 -23.88
CA SER A 34 -1.38 1.63 -23.02
C SER A 34 -1.25 2.04 -21.55
N TRP A 35 -1.52 1.09 -20.65
CA TRP A 35 -1.21 1.22 -19.22
C TRP A 35 0.28 1.08 -18.98
N GLY A 36 0.75 1.66 -17.88
CA GLY A 36 2.13 1.47 -17.42
C GLY A 36 2.32 2.03 -16.02
N MET A 37 3.43 1.61 -15.41
CA MET A 37 3.72 1.82 -14.01
C MET A 37 4.32 3.19 -13.73
N VAL A 38 4.32 3.54 -12.44
CA VAL A 38 4.96 4.74 -11.89
C VAL A 38 6.18 4.30 -11.08
N CYS A 39 7.32 4.95 -11.27
CA CYS A 39 8.54 4.65 -10.52
C CYS A 39 8.59 5.36 -9.17
N GLU A 40 9.21 4.73 -8.17
CA GLU A 40 9.36 5.25 -6.81
C GLU A 40 10.30 6.46 -6.69
N ASP A 41 11.26 6.64 -7.60
CA ASP A 41 12.32 7.68 -7.55
C ASP A 41 11.81 9.10 -7.27
N SER A 42 10.58 9.40 -7.66
CA SER A 42 9.92 10.69 -7.37
C SER A 42 8.52 10.54 -6.83
N TRP A 43 8.16 9.32 -6.47
CA TRP A 43 6.90 9.04 -5.83
C TRP A 43 6.93 9.55 -4.39
N ASN A 44 6.01 10.45 -4.07
CA ASN A 44 5.97 11.10 -2.78
C ASN A 44 4.51 11.33 -2.33
N MET A 45 4.34 11.91 -1.15
CA MET A 45 3.01 12.16 -0.59
C MET A 45 2.12 13.07 -1.46
N TRP A 46 2.70 13.96 -2.26
CA TRP A 46 1.94 14.81 -3.17
C TRP A 46 1.38 14.00 -4.37
N GLY A 47 2.19 13.11 -4.94
CA GLY A 47 1.74 12.16 -5.95
C GLY A 47 0.65 11.22 -5.39
N ALA A 48 0.84 10.73 -4.17
CA ALA A 48 -0.15 9.92 -3.47
C ALA A 48 -1.48 10.68 -3.24
N GLU A 49 -1.43 11.96 -2.86
CA GLU A 49 -2.63 12.77 -2.65
C GLU A 49 -3.41 12.97 -3.95
N VAL A 50 -2.71 13.27 -5.04
CA VAL A 50 -3.30 13.39 -6.37
C VAL A 50 -3.92 12.05 -6.80
N ALA A 51 -3.30 10.92 -6.47
CA ALA A 51 -3.82 9.59 -6.73
C ALA A 51 -5.09 9.28 -5.93
N CYS A 52 -5.06 9.45 -4.60
CA CYS A 52 -6.20 9.18 -3.73
C CYS A 52 -7.41 10.07 -4.05
N ARG A 53 -7.16 11.31 -4.47
CA ARG A 53 -8.19 12.23 -4.96
C ARG A 53 -8.81 11.74 -6.26
N GLN A 54 -8.02 11.29 -7.23
CA GLN A 54 -8.54 10.70 -8.48
C GLN A 54 -9.37 9.45 -8.23
N LEU A 55 -8.97 8.63 -7.26
CA LEU A 55 -9.71 7.43 -6.86
C LEU A 55 -10.96 7.73 -6.05
N GLY A 56 -11.15 8.98 -5.61
CA GLY A 56 -12.26 9.35 -4.73
C GLY A 56 -12.20 8.62 -3.39
N CYS A 57 -11.00 8.32 -2.89
CA CYS A 57 -10.74 7.50 -1.69
C CYS A 57 -10.34 8.31 -0.44
N GLY A 58 -10.58 9.63 -0.46
CA GLY A 58 -10.18 10.54 0.61
C GLY A 58 -8.69 10.93 0.53
N PRO A 59 -8.11 11.50 1.61
CA PRO A 59 -6.70 11.87 1.64
C PRO A 59 -5.77 10.66 1.58
N ALA A 60 -4.56 10.90 1.08
CA ALA A 60 -3.47 9.93 1.10
C ALA A 60 -2.96 9.72 2.53
N VAL A 61 -2.72 8.46 2.88
CA VAL A 61 -2.13 8.08 4.15
C VAL A 61 -0.66 7.71 3.97
N SER A 62 -0.31 7.04 2.86
CA SER A 62 1.09 6.85 2.49
C SER A 62 1.32 6.73 0.97
N ALA A 63 2.49 7.20 0.56
CA ALA A 63 3.13 6.83 -0.70
C ALA A 63 3.97 5.59 -0.45
N LEU A 64 3.67 4.50 -1.15
CA LEU A 64 4.36 3.22 -1.04
C LEU A 64 5.31 3.03 -2.23
N ALA A 65 6.39 2.31 -1.98
CA ALA A 65 7.50 2.07 -2.89
C ALA A 65 7.82 0.56 -2.92
N GLU A 66 8.90 0.20 -3.59
CA GLU A 66 9.48 -1.14 -3.68
C GLU A 66 8.47 -2.23 -4.06
N ALA A 67 7.57 -1.92 -5.01
CA ALA A 67 6.59 -2.88 -5.52
C ALA A 67 5.72 -3.47 -4.39
N ALA A 68 5.23 -2.63 -3.47
CA ALA A 68 4.50 -3.04 -2.25
C ALA A 68 3.28 -3.96 -2.49
N PHE A 69 2.69 -3.94 -3.68
CA PHE A 69 1.57 -4.82 -4.09
C PHE A 69 1.97 -5.89 -5.11
N GLY A 70 3.26 -6.04 -5.38
CA GLY A 70 3.82 -6.89 -6.42
C GLY A 70 4.53 -6.07 -7.49
N GLU A 71 5.36 -6.76 -8.29
CA GLU A 71 5.97 -6.16 -9.47
C GLU A 71 4.91 -6.08 -10.57
N GLY A 72 4.82 -4.91 -11.20
CA GLY A 72 4.00 -4.68 -12.37
C GLY A 72 4.57 -5.32 -13.63
N SER A 73 3.95 -5.00 -14.77
CA SER A 73 4.44 -5.44 -16.07
C SER A 73 4.22 -4.37 -17.13
N GLY A 74 5.06 -4.37 -18.15
CA GLY A 74 4.94 -3.46 -19.29
C GLY A 74 5.78 -2.19 -19.12
N PRO A 75 5.36 -1.07 -19.73
CA PRO A 75 6.14 0.16 -19.71
C PRO A 75 6.05 0.85 -18.34
N ILE A 76 7.08 1.64 -18.01
CA ILE A 76 7.06 2.59 -16.90
C ILE A 76 6.86 3.98 -17.52
N TRP A 77 5.74 4.63 -17.23
CA TRP A 77 5.38 5.91 -17.86
C TRP A 77 5.83 7.12 -17.08
N LEU A 78 5.88 7.02 -15.75
CA LEU A 78 6.31 8.10 -14.86
C LEU A 78 7.64 7.73 -14.21
N GLU A 79 8.72 8.34 -14.68
CA GLU A 79 10.04 8.24 -14.08
C GLU A 79 10.55 9.65 -13.76
N ARG A 80 10.99 9.91 -12.53
CA ARG A 80 11.59 11.19 -12.14
C ARG A 80 10.72 12.42 -12.42
N VAL A 81 9.42 12.32 -12.08
CA VAL A 81 8.44 13.39 -12.21
C VAL A 81 8.21 14.04 -10.86
N GLU A 82 8.42 15.35 -10.76
CA GLU A 82 8.06 16.11 -9.56
C GLU A 82 6.55 16.35 -9.51
N PHE A 83 5.94 16.08 -8.35
CA PHE A 83 4.53 16.33 -8.08
C PHE A 83 4.37 17.57 -7.17
N PRO A 84 4.00 18.74 -7.69
CA PRO A 84 3.57 19.88 -6.87
C PRO A 84 2.31 19.65 -6.03
N GLY A 85 1.54 18.58 -6.29
CA GLY A 85 0.35 18.20 -5.52
C GLY A 85 -0.92 18.98 -5.86
N THR A 86 -0.85 19.86 -6.85
CA THR A 86 -1.98 20.68 -7.31
C THR A 86 -2.59 20.16 -8.60
N GLU A 87 -1.98 19.15 -9.20
CA GLU A 87 -2.35 18.63 -10.50
C GLU A 87 -3.68 17.89 -10.43
N PRO A 88 -4.58 18.11 -11.40
CA PRO A 88 -5.90 17.51 -11.38
C PRO A 88 -5.83 15.99 -11.56
N SER A 89 -4.77 15.49 -12.21
CA SER A 89 -4.56 14.05 -12.37
C SER A 89 -3.10 13.67 -12.57
N LEU A 90 -2.75 12.40 -12.30
CA LEU A 90 -1.41 11.87 -12.50
C LEU A 90 -1.06 11.83 -13.99
N GLN A 91 -2.07 11.66 -14.85
CA GLN A 91 -1.90 11.69 -16.30
C GLN A 91 -1.61 13.10 -16.87
N ASN A 92 -1.43 14.10 -16.01
CA ASN A 92 -0.98 15.43 -16.42
C ASN A 92 0.49 15.69 -16.09
N CYS A 93 1.12 14.78 -15.36
CA CYS A 93 2.53 14.87 -14.97
C CYS A 93 3.28 13.88 -15.87
N TRP A 94 4.15 14.34 -16.77
CA TRP A 94 4.88 13.44 -17.68
C TRP A 94 6.37 13.75 -17.70
N SER A 95 7.20 12.71 -17.64
CA SER A 95 8.62 12.80 -17.98
C SER A 95 8.89 12.25 -19.39
N ARG A 96 10.01 12.66 -19.97
CA ARG A 96 10.57 11.98 -21.14
C ARG A 96 11.17 10.65 -20.67
N PRO A 97 11.10 9.56 -21.47
CA PRO A 97 11.90 8.36 -21.22
C PRO A 97 13.37 8.79 -21.09
N GLY A 98 13.94 8.61 -19.90
CA GLY A 98 15.25 9.14 -19.55
C GLY A 98 16.30 8.04 -19.54
N HIS A 99 17.18 8.01 -20.54
CA HIS A 99 18.33 7.12 -20.54
C HIS A 99 19.36 7.58 -19.48
N SER A 100 19.59 6.74 -18.46
CA SER A 100 20.91 6.40 -17.87
C SER A 100 20.74 5.42 -16.68
N TYR A 101 19.58 5.40 -16.03
CA TYR A 101 19.17 4.38 -15.04
C TYR A 101 17.66 4.18 -15.17
N ALA A 102 17.24 3.19 -15.96
CA ALA A 102 15.82 2.90 -16.14
C ALA A 102 15.30 2.20 -14.88
N CYS A 103 14.21 2.72 -14.31
CA CYS A 103 13.52 2.03 -13.23
C CYS A 103 13.11 0.61 -13.67
N ARG A 104 13.02 -0.29 -12.70
CA ARG A 104 12.54 -1.66 -12.86
C ARG A 104 11.23 -1.82 -12.12
N HIS A 105 10.49 -2.89 -12.41
CA HIS A 105 9.23 -3.16 -11.72
C HIS A 105 9.35 -3.42 -10.21
N LYS A 106 10.57 -3.63 -9.72
CA LYS A 106 10.88 -3.62 -8.28
C LYS A 106 10.70 -2.27 -7.63
N GLU A 107 10.71 -1.21 -8.42
CA GLU A 107 10.60 0.19 -8.01
C GLU A 107 9.20 0.73 -8.35
N ASP A 108 8.23 -0.14 -8.61
CA ASP A 108 6.87 0.28 -8.93
C ASP A 108 6.20 0.88 -7.69
N ALA A 109 5.63 2.07 -7.87
CA ALA A 109 4.97 2.85 -6.85
C ALA A 109 3.55 2.36 -6.55
N ALA A 110 3.13 2.58 -5.32
CA ALA A 110 1.79 2.26 -4.84
C ALA A 110 1.25 3.33 -3.88
N VAL A 111 -0.05 3.28 -3.61
CA VAL A 111 -0.71 4.24 -2.72
C VAL A 111 -1.57 3.54 -1.67
N TYR A 112 -1.60 4.09 -0.47
CA TYR A 112 -2.54 3.74 0.57
C TYR A 112 -3.36 4.98 0.94
N CYS A 113 -4.66 4.96 0.66
CA CYS A 113 -5.58 6.05 0.97
C CYS A 113 -6.38 5.75 2.25
N SER A 114 -6.92 6.79 2.86
CA SER A 114 -7.73 6.68 4.08
C SER A 114 -9.02 5.86 3.90
N GLY A 115 -9.54 5.74 2.69
CA GLY A 115 -10.82 5.07 2.43
C GLY A 115 -12.03 5.85 2.93
N LEU A 116 -11.84 7.10 3.36
CA LEU A 116 -12.90 8.03 3.79
C LEU A 116 -13.55 8.75 2.60
N GLY A 117 -13.34 8.22 1.40
CA GLY A 117 -13.79 8.81 0.17
C GLY A 117 -15.27 8.54 -0.12
N CYS A 118 -15.96 9.57 -0.61
CA CYS A 118 -17.35 9.48 -1.02
C CYS A 118 -17.48 8.56 -2.24
N ALA A 119 -17.75 7.27 -2.02
CA ALA A 119 -18.29 6.39 -3.06
C ALA A 119 -19.78 6.72 -3.26
N GLY A 120 -20.06 7.90 -3.81
CA GLY A 120 -21.38 8.27 -4.30
C GLY A 120 -21.30 8.58 -5.80
N PRO A 121 -22.29 8.20 -6.63
CA PRO A 121 -22.38 8.71 -8.00
C PRO A 121 -22.38 10.25 -7.98
N PRO A 122 -21.93 10.92 -9.05
CA PRO A 122 -21.94 12.38 -9.12
C PRO A 122 -23.35 12.90 -8.77
N PRO A 123 -23.48 13.88 -7.86
CA PRO A 123 -24.79 14.41 -7.52
C PRO A 123 -25.43 15.01 -8.77
N LEU A 124 -26.66 14.59 -9.06
CA LEU A 124 -27.48 15.25 -10.06
C LEU A 124 -27.63 16.74 -9.66
N PRO A 125 -27.51 17.69 -10.61
CA PRO A 125 -27.62 19.11 -10.29
C PRO A 125 -29.00 19.41 -9.70
N GLY A 126 -29.04 19.83 -8.43
CA GLY A 126 -30.25 20.32 -7.77
C GLY A 126 -30.69 19.58 -6.50
N LEU A 127 -30.05 18.46 -6.12
CA LEU A 127 -30.38 17.76 -4.87
C LEU A 127 -29.31 18.02 -3.80
N VAL A 128 -29.48 19.13 -3.07
CA VAL A 128 -28.73 19.39 -1.83
C VAL A 128 -29.46 18.68 -0.69
N LEU A 129 -29.33 17.36 -0.59
CA LEU A 129 -29.68 16.67 0.65
C LEU A 129 -28.52 16.84 1.64
N PRO A 130 -28.78 17.18 2.92
CA PRO A 130 -27.75 17.10 3.94
C PRO A 130 -27.30 15.65 4.02
N SER A 131 -26.04 15.40 3.65
CA SER A 131 -25.45 14.06 3.61
C SER A 131 -25.63 13.37 4.96
N LEU A 132 -26.55 12.41 5.02
CA LEU A 132 -26.53 11.33 5.99
C LEU A 132 -25.35 10.43 5.61
N CYS A 133 -24.13 10.85 5.97
CA CYS A 133 -22.98 9.96 6.02
C CYS A 133 -23.24 8.90 7.10
N SER A 134 -23.97 7.85 6.73
CA SER A 134 -24.13 6.67 7.56
C SER A 134 -22.97 5.73 7.26
N CYS A 135 -22.03 5.67 8.20
CA CYS A 135 -20.94 4.72 8.22
C CYS A 135 -21.49 3.30 8.37
N HIS A 136 -21.56 2.54 7.28
CA HIS A 136 -21.50 1.08 7.36
C HIS A 136 -20.03 0.66 7.33
N ALA A 137 -19.37 0.78 8.49
CA ALA A 137 -18.30 -0.15 8.78
C ALA A 137 -18.95 -1.55 8.78
N ARG A 138 -18.64 -2.38 7.78
CA ARG A 138 -18.98 -3.80 7.85
C ARG A 138 -18.41 -4.30 9.18
N PRO A 139 -19.19 -5.00 10.04
CA PRO A 139 -18.62 -5.57 11.24
C PRO A 139 -17.46 -6.44 10.79
N THR A 140 -16.26 -6.10 11.24
CA THR A 140 -15.12 -7.00 11.25
C THR A 140 -15.59 -8.17 12.09
N ARG A 141 -16.12 -9.20 11.44
CA ARG A 141 -16.20 -10.53 12.04
C ARG A 141 -14.73 -10.82 12.33
N GLY A 142 -14.35 -10.76 13.60
CA GLY A 142 -13.02 -11.15 14.04
C GLY A 142 -12.75 -12.53 13.50
N SER A 143 -12.05 -12.59 12.37
CA SER A 143 -11.52 -13.83 11.85
C SER A 143 -10.22 -14.01 12.63
N LEU A 144 -10.36 -14.63 13.80
CA LEU A 144 -9.31 -15.42 14.43
C LEU A 144 -8.99 -16.59 13.48
N THR A 145 -8.40 -16.25 12.35
CA THR A 145 -7.67 -17.17 11.50
C THR A 145 -6.30 -16.54 11.38
N GLY A 146 -5.56 -16.63 12.49
CA GLY A 146 -4.12 -16.51 12.44
C GLY A 146 -3.63 -17.56 11.44
N SER A 147 -3.43 -17.15 10.19
CA SER A 147 -2.52 -17.81 9.29
C SER A 147 -1.12 -17.48 9.81
N GLY A 148 -0.81 -18.05 10.97
CA GLY A 148 0.48 -17.98 11.61
C GLY A 148 1.46 -18.77 10.75
N ARG A 149 1.94 -18.16 9.68
CA ARG A 149 3.22 -18.55 9.11
C ARG A 149 4.26 -18.11 10.13
N ILE A 150 4.53 -18.99 11.09
CA ILE A 150 5.59 -18.80 12.06
C ILE A 150 6.88 -18.79 11.23
N SER A 151 7.40 -17.60 10.93
CA SER A 151 8.65 -17.44 10.18
C SER A 151 9.74 -18.28 10.84
N LEU A 152 10.62 -18.91 10.04
CA LEU A 152 11.78 -19.68 10.55
C LEU A 152 12.53 -19.02 11.73
N PRO A 153 12.80 -17.68 11.75
CA PRO A 153 13.40 -17.05 12.92
C PRO A 153 12.57 -17.17 14.21
N ILE A 154 11.24 -17.14 14.12
CA ILE A 154 10.34 -17.26 15.26
C ILE A 154 10.36 -18.70 15.82
N ILE A 155 10.37 -19.72 14.94
CA ILE A 155 10.51 -21.13 15.36
C ILE A 155 11.85 -21.34 16.08
N ILE A 156 12.93 -20.81 15.50
CA ILE A 156 14.28 -20.89 16.10
C ILE A 156 14.30 -20.24 17.48
N CYS A 157 13.71 -19.05 17.65
CA CYS A 157 13.60 -18.39 18.95
C CYS A 157 12.82 -19.22 19.98
N ILE A 158 11.72 -19.85 19.58
CA ILE A 158 10.91 -20.69 20.49
C ILE A 158 11.70 -21.93 20.92
N VAL A 159 12.37 -22.60 19.99
CA VAL A 159 13.18 -23.80 20.29
C VAL A 159 14.37 -23.46 21.17
N LEU A 160 15.12 -22.40 20.85
CA LEU A 160 16.26 -21.96 21.66
C LEU A 160 15.81 -21.53 23.07
N GLY A 161 14.68 -20.80 23.17
CA GLY A 161 14.10 -20.42 24.45
C GLY A 161 13.68 -21.63 25.30
N ALA A 162 13.01 -22.62 24.69
CA ALA A 162 12.60 -23.83 25.39
C ALA A 162 13.80 -24.67 25.87
N LEU A 163 14.84 -24.83 25.03
CA LEU A 163 16.08 -25.53 25.39
C LEU A 163 16.81 -24.84 26.53
N LEU A 164 16.93 -23.51 26.49
CA LEU A 164 17.56 -22.73 27.56
C LEU A 164 16.79 -22.89 28.88
N CYS A 165 15.46 -22.77 28.84
CA CYS A 165 14.60 -22.95 30.03
C CYS A 165 14.74 -24.35 30.64
N LEU A 166 14.76 -25.40 29.81
CA LEU A 166 14.97 -26.78 30.30
C LEU A 166 16.35 -26.94 30.94
N LEU A 167 17.39 -26.39 30.33
CA LEU A 167 18.76 -26.47 30.84
C LEU A 167 18.88 -25.73 32.19
N LEU A 168 18.31 -24.54 32.31
CA LEU A 168 18.25 -23.80 33.58
C LEU A 168 17.44 -24.56 34.65
N ALA A 169 16.33 -25.19 34.28
CA ALA A 169 15.52 -25.98 35.22
C ALA A 169 16.27 -27.22 35.72
N LEU A 170 17.02 -27.89 34.84
CA LEU A 170 17.87 -29.02 35.21
C LEU A 170 19.03 -28.57 36.10
N LEU A 171 19.73 -27.48 35.76
CA LEU A 171 20.77 -26.90 36.59
C LEU A 171 20.22 -26.50 37.97
N ALA A 172 19.03 -25.89 38.04
CA ALA A 172 18.39 -25.54 39.30
C ALA A 172 18.03 -26.79 40.13
N ARG A 173 17.59 -27.89 39.48
CA ARG A 173 17.37 -29.18 40.17
C ARG A 173 18.68 -29.76 40.69
N GLN A 174 19.74 -29.75 39.89
CA GLN A 174 21.06 -30.22 40.30
C GLN A 174 21.61 -29.39 41.47
N VAL A 175 21.51 -28.06 41.42
CA VAL A 175 21.94 -27.17 42.53
C VAL A 175 21.11 -27.41 43.79
N ARG A 176 19.80 -27.63 43.68
CA ARG A 176 18.97 -28.00 44.84
C ARG A 176 19.37 -29.37 45.40
N SER A 177 19.66 -30.34 44.54
CA SER A 177 20.10 -31.68 44.94
C SER A 177 21.48 -31.67 45.60
N THR A 178 22.43 -30.89 45.09
CA THR A 178 23.77 -30.78 45.70
C THR A 178 23.72 -30.05 47.03
N ARG A 179 22.88 -29.01 47.15
CA ARG A 179 22.62 -28.35 48.45
C ARG A 179 21.97 -29.29 49.46
N ALA A 180 21.04 -30.15 49.04
CA ALA A 180 20.40 -31.12 49.91
C ALA A 180 21.36 -32.23 50.39
N ALA A 181 22.41 -32.55 49.62
CA ALA A 181 23.42 -33.54 50.00
C ALA A 181 24.54 -32.98 50.90
N GLN A 182 24.54 -31.66 51.18
CA GLN A 182 25.54 -30.98 52.01
C GLN A 182 24.99 -30.56 53.39
N CYS A 183 23.77 -30.97 53.75
CA CYS A 183 23.19 -30.89 55.09
C CYS A 183 23.10 -32.28 55.70
#